data_AF-A0A0K3BNE2-F1
#
_entry.id   AF-A0A0K3BNE2-F1
#
_cell.length_a   1.000
_cell.length_b   1.000
_cell.length_c   1.000
_cell.angle_alpha   90.00
_cell.angle_beta   90.00
_cell.angle_gamma   90.00
#
_symmetry.space_group_name_H-M   'P 1'
#
loop_
_entity.id
_entity.type
_entity.pdbx_description
1 polymer ?
#
loop_
_entity_poly.entity_id
_entity_poly.type
_entity_poly.pdbx_seq_one_letter_code
_entity_poly.pdbx_strand_id
1 'polypeptide(L)'
;MGDAPRPIVSLAPGLRLRTEVGVALHELSQSADARTVHDNLRGALAYTAAIGETAMVAAAAECVRLAVSRLDAGLVSPACAVLTEALRILSPAQQRDTVPVLAPVL
;
A
#
# COMPACT_ATOMS: atom_id res chain seq x y z
N MET A 1 -6.04 32.96 23.96
CA MET A 1 -6.53 31.58 23.74
C MET A 1 -6.15 31.20 22.32
N GLY A 2 -5.08 30.42 22.16
CA GLY A 2 -4.58 30.01 20.85
C GLY A 2 -5.40 28.83 20.34
N ASP A 3 -5.99 28.99 19.16
CA ASP A 3 -6.59 27.88 18.42
C ASP A 3 -5.44 27.03 17.88
N ALA A 4 -5.26 25.83 18.43
CA ALA A 4 -4.24 24.92 17.94
C ALA A 4 -4.64 24.49 16.52
N PRO A 5 -3.74 24.57 15.52
CA PRO A 5 -4.08 24.19 14.15
C PRO A 5 -4.57 22.74 14.13
N ARG A 6 -5.78 22.53 13.61
CA ARG A 6 -6.36 21.19 13.49
C ARG A 6 -5.50 20.38 12.51
N PRO A 7 -5.16 19.12 12.85
CA PRO A 7 -4.40 18.27 11.95
C PRO A 7 -5.18 18.08 10.65
N ILE A 8 -4.58 18.48 9.53
CA ILE A 8 -5.09 18.16 8.20
C ILE A 8 -4.72 16.69 7.95
N VAL A 9 -5.70 15.80 8.06
CA VAL A 9 -5.53 14.41 7.63
C VAL A 9 -5.61 14.40 6.12
N SER A 10 -4.46 14.53 5.45
CA SER A 10 -4.35 14.22 4.03
C SER A 10 -4.49 12.71 3.87
N LEU A 11 -5.64 12.25 3.38
CA LEU A 11 -5.81 10.85 2.99
C LEU A 11 -4.87 10.60 1.81
N ALA A 12 -3.72 9.99 2.09
CA ALA A 12 -2.79 9.58 1.05
C ALA A 12 -3.49 8.53 0.17
N PRO A 13 -3.68 8.80 -1.14
CA PRO A 13 -4.30 7.84 -2.05
C PRO A 13 -3.58 6.50 -1.99
N GLY A 14 -4.33 5.41 -1.89
CA GLY A 14 -3.75 4.08 -1.78
C GLY A 14 -3.25 3.68 -0.41
N LEU A 15 -3.44 4.48 0.65
CA LEU A 15 -3.01 4.13 2.00
C LEU A 15 -3.59 2.78 2.45
N ARG A 16 -4.88 2.54 2.22
CA ARG A 16 -5.51 1.26 2.57
C ARG A 16 -4.90 0.11 1.78
N LEU A 17 -4.76 0.26 0.47
CA LEU A 17 -4.16 -0.75 -0.40
C LEU A 17 -2.72 -1.07 0.03
N ARG A 18 -1.95 -0.05 0.43
CA ARG A 18 -0.59 -0.20 0.95
C ARG A 18 -0.55 -1.03 2.23
N THR A 19 -1.45 -0.74 3.17
CA THR A 19 -1.57 -1.49 4.43
C THR A 19 -1.89 -2.96 4.15
N GLU A 20 -2.88 -3.24 3.31
CA GLU A 20 -3.30 -4.61 2.98
C GLU A 20 -2.20 -5.39 2.24
N VAL A 21 -1.46 -4.74 1.35
CA VAL A 21 -0.29 -5.36 0.69
C VAL A 21 0.81 -5.70 1.71
N GLY A 22 1.06 -4.81 2.68
CA GLY A 22 2.02 -5.07 3.76
C GLY A 22 1.60 -6.22 4.66
N VAL A 23 0.31 -6.30 5.02
CA VAL A 23 -0.26 -7.41 5.80
C VAL A 23 -0.14 -8.71 5.01
N ALA A 24 -0.52 -8.73 3.73
CA ALA A 24 -0.42 -9.90 2.87
C ALA A 24 1.01 -10.46 2.80
N LEU A 25 2.02 -9.59 2.63
CA LEU A 25 3.43 -10.00 2.62
C LEU A 25 3.85 -10.61 3.97
N HIS A 26 3.42 -10.02 5.08
CA HIS A 26 3.70 -10.54 6.41
C HIS A 26 3.03 -11.92 6.61
N GLU A 27 1.75 -12.05 6.31
CA GLU A 27 0.97 -13.29 6.44
C GLU A 27 1.56 -14.43 5.59
N LEU A 28 1.88 -14.17 4.32
CA LEU A 28 2.51 -15.16 3.45
C LEU A 28 3.89 -15.59 3.97
N SER A 29 4.65 -14.69 4.62
CA SER A 29 5.94 -15.03 5.24
C SER A 29 5.78 -15.96 6.45
N GLN A 30 4.65 -15.88 7.16
CA GLN A 30 4.33 -16.71 8.33
C GLN A 30 3.62 -18.01 7.95
N SER A 31 3.58 -18.36 6.66
CA SER A 31 2.85 -19.53 6.14
C SER A 31 1.35 -19.49 6.46
N ALA A 32 0.74 -18.29 6.46
CA ALA A 32 -0.70 -18.15 6.58
C ALA A 32 -1.44 -18.77 5.38
N ASP A 33 -2.75 -18.98 5.55
CA ASP A 33 -3.61 -19.46 4.48
C ASP A 33 -3.66 -18.48 3.30
N ALA A 34 -3.12 -18.91 2.16
CA ALA A 34 -3.08 -18.15 0.93
C ALA A 34 -4.47 -17.72 0.44
N ARG A 35 -5.53 -18.46 0.79
CA ARG A 35 -6.90 -18.11 0.42
C ARG A 35 -7.41 -16.88 1.17
N THR A 36 -7.11 -16.79 2.46
CA THR A 36 -7.44 -15.61 3.27
C THR A 36 -6.71 -14.37 2.75
N VAL A 37 -5.42 -14.49 2.43
CA VAL A 37 -4.63 -13.41 1.81
C VAL A 37 -5.23 -12.97 0.48
N HIS A 38 -5.59 -13.93 -0.37
CA HIS A 38 -6.25 -13.66 -1.65
C HIS A 38 -7.56 -12.86 -1.47
N ASP A 39 -8.43 -13.27 -0.56
CA ASP A 39 -9.72 -12.62 -0.34
C ASP A 39 -9.55 -11.20 0.22
N ASN A 40 -8.60 -11.00 1.13
CA ASN A 40 -8.26 -9.68 1.66
C ASN A 40 -7.75 -8.73 0.56
N LEU A 41 -6.87 -9.19 -0.33
CA LEU A 41 -6.36 -8.40 -1.45
C LEU A 41 -7.48 -8.00 -2.43
N ARG A 42 -8.46 -8.88 -2.67
CA ARG A 42 -9.64 -8.56 -3.48
C ARG A 42 -10.54 -7.54 -2.80
N GLY A 43 -10.75 -7.67 -1.50
CA GLY A 43 -11.46 -6.68 -0.69
C GLY A 43 -10.81 -5.30 -0.75
N ALA A 44 -9.48 -5.25 -0.68
CA ALA A 44 -8.70 -4.02 -0.80
C ALA A 44 -8.89 -3.35 -2.17
N LEU A 45 -8.81 -4.12 -3.26
CA LEU A 45 -9.06 -3.62 -4.62
C LEU A 45 -10.48 -3.09 -4.80
N ALA A 46 -11.48 -3.82 -4.28
CA ALA A 46 -12.88 -3.40 -4.32
C ALA A 46 -13.10 -2.10 -3.54
N TYR A 47 -12.51 -1.98 -2.35
CA TYR A 47 -12.56 -0.76 -1.56
C TYR A 47 -11.93 0.43 -2.30
N THR A 48 -10.72 0.26 -2.85
CA THR A 48 -10.04 1.28 -3.65
C THR A 48 -10.89 1.75 -4.83
N ALA A 49 -11.60 0.84 -5.50
CA ALA A 49 -12.53 1.20 -6.57
C ALA A 49 -13.76 1.95 -6.04
N ALA A 50 -14.34 1.52 -4.93
CA ALA A 50 -15.52 2.12 -4.33
C ALA A 50 -15.29 3.58 -3.90
N ILE A 51 -14.07 3.93 -3.47
CA ILE A 51 -13.72 5.31 -3.08
C ILE A 51 -13.11 6.14 -4.22
N GLY A 52 -13.03 5.58 -5.45
CA GLY A 52 -12.57 6.31 -6.64
C GLY A 52 -11.07 6.51 -6.76
N GLU A 53 -10.24 5.78 -6.01
CA GLU A 53 -8.78 5.95 -6.02
C GLU A 53 -8.07 5.16 -7.12
N THR A 54 -8.77 4.27 -7.84
CA THR A 54 -8.16 3.32 -8.80
C THR A 54 -7.24 3.99 -9.82
N ALA A 55 -7.61 5.16 -10.35
CA ALA A 55 -6.79 5.87 -11.33
C ALA A 55 -5.47 6.40 -10.72
N MET A 56 -5.48 6.77 -9.44
CA MET A 56 -4.31 7.30 -8.72
C MET A 56 -3.30 6.21 -8.39
N VAL A 57 -3.77 4.96 -8.22
CA VAL A 57 -2.94 3.80 -7.85
C VAL A 57 -2.92 2.71 -8.91
N ALA A 58 -3.20 3.06 -10.18
CA ALA A 58 -3.45 2.09 -11.25
C ALA A 58 -2.33 1.05 -11.41
N ALA A 59 -1.07 1.48 -11.36
CA ALA A 59 0.10 0.61 -11.47
C ALA A 59 0.19 -0.38 -10.29
N ALA A 60 0.03 0.11 -9.06
CA ALA A 60 0.04 -0.76 -7.88
C ALA A 60 -1.16 -1.72 -7.88
N ALA A 61 -2.35 -1.25 -8.26
CA ALA A 61 -3.54 -2.08 -8.36
C ALA A 61 -3.37 -3.20 -9.40
N GLU A 62 -2.64 -2.97 -10.48
CA GLU A 62 -2.32 -4.01 -11.47
C GLU A 62 -1.37 -5.06 -10.89
N CYS A 63 -0.33 -4.64 -10.16
CA CYS A 63 0.52 -5.58 -9.43
C CYS A 63 -0.31 -6.43 -8.46
N VAL A 64 -1.21 -5.83 -7.69
CA VAL A 64 -2.08 -6.59 -6.76
C VAL A 64 -2.98 -7.58 -7.50
N ARG A 65 -3.58 -7.20 -8.63
CA ARG A 65 -4.36 -8.13 -9.48
C ARG A 65 -3.51 -9.30 -9.98
N LEU A 66 -2.28 -9.04 -10.40
CA LEU A 66 -1.35 -10.09 -10.83
C LEU A 66 -0.99 -11.00 -9.64
N ALA A 67 -0.75 -10.46 -8.46
CA ALA A 67 -0.48 -11.26 -7.26
C ALA A 67 -1.66 -12.18 -6.89
N VAL A 68 -2.90 -11.65 -6.94
CA VAL A 68 -4.14 -12.44 -6.77
C VAL A 68 -4.17 -13.61 -7.75
N SER A 69 -3.91 -13.37 -9.04
CA SER A 69 -3.83 -14.44 -10.05
C SER A 69 -2.72 -15.46 -9.78
N ARG A 70 -1.60 -15.07 -9.17
CA ARG A 70 -0.53 -16.00 -8.76
C ARG A 70 -0.94 -16.85 -7.57
N LEU A 71 -1.66 -16.28 -6.59
CA LEU A 71 -2.22 -17.04 -5.48
C LEU A 71 -3.25 -18.07 -5.95
N ASP A 72 -4.12 -17.70 -6.90
CA ASP A 72 -5.06 -18.64 -7.54
C ASP A 72 -4.34 -19.84 -8.19
N ALA A 73 -3.15 -19.61 -8.73
CA ALA A 73 -2.30 -20.65 -9.33
C ALA A 73 -1.43 -21.41 -8.30
N GLY A 74 -1.56 -21.14 -7.00
CA GLY A 74 -0.72 -21.74 -5.95
C GLY A 74 0.73 -21.24 -5.94
N LEU A 75 1.03 -20.16 -6.66
CA LEU A 75 2.37 -19.61 -6.83
C LEU A 75 2.68 -18.54 -5.77
N VAL A 76 2.95 -18.97 -4.54
CA VAL A 76 3.18 -18.06 -3.41
C VAL A 76 4.40 -17.15 -3.60
N SER A 77 5.58 -17.70 -3.92
CA SER A 77 6.78 -16.86 -4.07
C SER A 77 6.66 -15.82 -5.19
N PRO A 78 6.11 -16.17 -6.39
CA PRO A 78 5.78 -15.17 -7.41
C PRO A 78 4.77 -14.11 -6.94
N ALA A 79 3.76 -14.50 -6.15
CA ALA A 79 2.82 -13.52 -5.58
C ALA A 79 3.53 -12.53 -4.65
N CYS A 80 4.41 -13.00 -3.75
CA CYS A 80 5.20 -12.14 -2.87
C CYS A 80 6.09 -11.16 -3.64
N ALA A 81 6.74 -11.60 -4.73
CA ALA A 81 7.57 -10.74 -5.56
C ALA A 81 6.76 -9.58 -6.15
N VAL A 82 5.57 -9.87 -6.67
CA VAL A 82 4.69 -8.85 -7.26
C VAL A 82 4.08 -7.94 -6.19
N LEU A 83 3.71 -8.46 -5.02
CA LEU A 83 3.24 -7.65 -3.88
C LEU A 83 4.33 -6.71 -3.35
N THR A 84 5.59 -7.15 -3.36
CA THR A 84 6.74 -6.29 -3.00
C THR A 84 6.86 -5.11 -3.96
N GLU A 85 6.68 -5.36 -5.26
CA GLU A 85 6.66 -4.30 -6.28
C GLU A 85 5.48 -3.34 -6.09
N ALA A 86 4.28 -3.86 -5.78
CA ALA A 86 3.13 -3.04 -5.44
C ALA A 86 3.41 -2.11 -4.25
N LEU A 87 4.06 -2.65 -3.20
CA LEU A 87 4.41 -1.88 -2.00
C LEU A 87 5.44 -0.79 -2.31
N ARG A 88 6.40 -1.06 -3.20
CA ARG A 88 7.38 -0.08 -3.69
C ARG A 88 6.68 1.09 -4.40
N ILE A 89 5.71 0.80 -5.27
CA ILE A 89 4.93 1.82 -5.98
C ILE A 89 4.07 2.64 -5.02
N LEU A 90 3.43 1.98 -4.05
CA LEU A 90 2.55 2.61 -3.05
C LEU A 90 3.31 3.39 -1.97
N SER A 91 4.63 3.23 -1.90
CA SER A 91 5.49 3.92 -0.94
C SER A 91 6.44 4.88 -1.64
N PRO A 92 5.94 5.87 -2.42
CA PRO A 92 6.81 6.92 -2.93
C PRO A 92 7.41 7.60 -1.71
N ALA A 93 8.72 7.50 -1.59
CA ALA A 93 9.50 7.57 -0.36
C ALA A 93 9.14 8.74 0.59
N GLN A 94 9.54 8.57 1.86
CA GLN A 94 9.88 9.59 2.86
C GLN A 94 10.87 10.68 2.36
N GLN A 95 10.92 10.96 1.06
CA GLN A 95 11.94 11.72 0.33
C GLN A 95 11.55 13.20 0.12
N ARG A 96 10.59 13.72 0.90
CA ARG A 96 10.24 15.14 0.95
C ARG A 96 10.47 15.82 2.31
N ASP A 97 10.99 15.10 3.32
CA ASP A 97 11.29 15.70 4.65
C ASP A 97 12.78 15.95 4.91
N THR A 98 13.63 15.97 3.88
CA THR A 98 14.93 16.66 3.95
C THR A 98 14.74 18.11 3.53
N VAL A 99 14.02 18.89 4.33
CA VAL A 99 14.20 20.35 4.30
C VAL A 99 15.53 20.61 5.02
N PRO A 100 16.55 21.19 4.37
CA PRO A 100 17.74 21.61 5.10
C PRO A 100 17.31 22.76 6.01
N VAL A 101 17.26 22.53 7.32
CA VAL A 101 17.20 23.63 8.28
C VAL A 101 18.55 24.33 8.22
N LEU A 102 18.65 25.32 7.34
CA LEU A 102 19.72 26.30 7.32
C LEU A 102 19.17 27.56 8.00
N ALA A 103 19.59 27.77 9.24
CA ALA A 103 20.02 29.08 9.73
C ALA A 103 20.73 28.91 11.08
N PRO A 104 22.01 29.29 11.21
CA PRO A 104 22.56 29.63 12.52
C PRO A 104 21.98 30.98 12.94
N VAL A 105 21.41 31.06 14.14
CA VAL A 105 21.14 32.35 14.78
C VAL A 105 22.43 32.79 15.46
N LEU A 106 22.93 33.96 15.05
CA LEU A 106 24.02 34.70 15.66
C LEU A 106 23.67 35.11 17.11
#